data_AF-A0A3C1LFB2-F1
#
_entry.id   AF-A0A3C1LFB2-F1
#
_cell.length_a   1.000
_cell.length_b   1.000
_cell.length_c   1.000
_cell.angle_alpha   90.00
_cell.angle_beta   90.00
_cell.angle_gamma   90.00
#
_symmetry.space_group_name_H-M   'P 1'
#
loop_
_entity.id
_entity.type
_entity.pdbx_description
1 polymer ?
#
loop_
_entity_poly.entity_id
_entity_poly.type
_entity_poly.pdbx_seq_one_letter_code
_entity_poly.pdbx_strand_id
1 'polypeptide(L)'
;MNSPIIQLLQPSEIVNLSLFLEQLPTEVTQWYQPHSFTVRDIQFFYNNTPGSIGFISIEPLTGKIIGYAALLTGGNRYDIARWQQYQFSFHPTTV
;
A
#
# COMPACT_ATOMS: atom_id res chain seq x y z
N MET A 1 -19.92 -18.72 -6.34
CA MET A 1 -18.58 -18.27 -5.93
C MET A 1 -18.78 -17.09 -5.01
N ASN A 2 -18.14 -17.06 -3.84
CA ASN A 2 -18.18 -15.87 -2.99
C ASN A 2 -17.13 -14.90 -3.49
N SER A 3 -17.58 -13.72 -3.94
CA SER A 3 -16.69 -12.66 -4.41
C SER A 3 -15.89 -12.07 -3.24
N PRO A 4 -14.61 -11.71 -3.43
CA PRO A 4 -13.85 -10.99 -2.42
C PRO A 4 -14.52 -9.67 -2.04
N ILE A 5 -14.37 -9.28 -0.77
CA ILE A 5 -14.82 -7.97 -0.27
C ILE A 5 -13.64 -7.02 -0.30
N ILE A 6 -13.77 -5.92 -1.03
CA ILE A 6 -12.77 -4.85 -1.06
C ILE A 6 -13.19 -3.76 -0.08
N GLN A 7 -12.31 -3.39 0.83
CA GLN A 7 -12.56 -2.34 1.81
C GLN A 7 -11.33 -1.50 2.09
N LEU A 8 -11.55 -0.33 2.70
CA LEU A 8 -10.48 0.53 3.21
C LEU A 8 -9.76 -0.19 4.34
N LEU A 9 -8.43 -0.16 4.29
CA LEU A 9 -7.58 -0.68 5.35
C LEU A 9 -7.84 0.07 6.65
N GLN A 10 -8.27 -0.66 7.68
CA GLN A 10 -8.48 -0.13 9.02
C GLN A 10 -7.23 -0.34 9.91
N PRO A 11 -7.02 0.50 10.93
CA PRO A 11 -5.90 0.33 11.86
C PRO A 11 -5.85 -1.06 12.53
N SER A 12 -7.02 -1.66 12.79
CA SER A 12 -7.15 -3.01 13.37
C SER A 12 -6.65 -4.13 12.45
N GLU A 13 -6.49 -3.86 11.15
CA GLU A 13 -6.13 -4.85 10.14
C GLU A 13 -4.64 -4.88 9.84
N ILE A 14 -3.86 -3.93 10.37
CA ILE A 14 -2.44 -3.80 10.07
C ILE A 14 -1.66 -5.07 10.46
N VAL A 15 -2.02 -5.72 11.57
CA VAL A 15 -1.39 -6.99 11.98
C VAL A 15 -1.64 -8.08 10.94
N ASN A 16 -2.89 -8.23 10.47
CA ASN A 16 -3.23 -9.21 9.44
C ASN A 16 -2.59 -8.87 8.09
N LEU A 17 -2.45 -7.58 7.78
CA LEU A 17 -1.76 -7.13 6.59
C LEU A 17 -0.27 -7.46 6.65
N SER A 18 0.42 -7.22 7.78
CA SER A 18 1.82 -7.61 7.99
C SER A 18 2.01 -9.10 7.73
N LEU A 19 1.14 -9.95 8.30
CA LEU A 19 1.19 -11.39 8.10
C LEU A 19 0.96 -11.80 6.64
N PHE A 20 0.04 -11.15 5.94
CA PHE A 20 -0.19 -11.39 4.51
C PHE A 20 1.05 -11.00 3.68
N LEU A 21 1.64 -9.83 3.94
CA LEU A 21 2.81 -9.33 3.21
C LEU A 21 4.08 -10.18 3.48
N GLU A 22 4.23 -10.69 4.69
CA GLU A 22 5.30 -11.63 5.07
C GLU A 22 5.18 -12.99 4.37
N GLN A 23 3.98 -13.39 3.97
CA GLN A 23 3.71 -14.64 3.25
C GLN A 23 3.86 -14.51 1.74
N LEU A 24 4.12 -13.31 1.21
CA LEU A 24 4.32 -13.13 -0.21
C LEU A 24 5.59 -13.85 -0.70
N PRO A 25 5.61 -14.36 -1.94
CA PRO A 25 6.80 -14.96 -2.51
C PRO A 25 8.00 -14.00 -2.48
N THR A 26 9.21 -14.53 -2.29
CA THR A 26 10.44 -13.73 -2.22
C THR A 26 10.64 -12.82 -3.44
N GLU A 27 10.23 -13.27 -4.63
CA GLU A 27 10.25 -12.44 -5.85
C GLU A 27 9.44 -11.15 -5.69
N VAL A 28 8.25 -11.27 -5.10
CA VAL A 28 7.36 -10.13 -4.87
C VAL A 28 7.94 -9.22 -3.79
N THR A 29 8.47 -9.77 -2.70
CA THR A 29 9.03 -8.96 -1.60
C THR A 29 10.29 -8.19 -2.03
N GLN A 30 11.02 -8.68 -3.04
CA GLN A 30 12.16 -7.97 -3.62
C GLN A 30 11.77 -6.68 -4.37
N TRP A 31 10.59 -6.64 -5.01
CA TRP A 31 10.13 -5.45 -5.74
C TRP A 31 9.88 -4.24 -4.84
N TYR A 32 9.69 -4.48 -3.54
CA TYR A 32 9.39 -3.44 -2.56
C TYR A 32 10.62 -3.07 -1.70
N GLN A 33 11.80 -3.64 -1.96
CA GLN A 33 13.01 -3.24 -1.24
C GLN A 33 13.37 -1.77 -1.54
N PRO A 34 13.84 -0.99 -0.53
CA PRO A 34 14.27 -1.40 0.81
C PRO A 34 13.15 -1.39 1.87
N HIS A 35 11.87 -1.31 1.47
CA HIS A 35 10.77 -1.19 2.41
C HIS A 35 10.55 -2.51 3.19
N SER A 36 10.28 -2.34 4.48
CA SER A 36 9.94 -3.40 5.40
C SER A 36 8.43 -3.49 5.55
N PHE A 37 7.92 -4.71 5.76
CA PHE A 37 6.49 -4.98 5.96
C PHE A 37 6.11 -5.18 7.42
N THR A 38 6.94 -4.73 8.36
CA THR A 38 6.58 -4.84 9.78
C THR A 38 5.37 -3.96 10.09
N VAL A 39 4.58 -4.37 11.10
CA VAL A 39 3.46 -3.57 11.64
C VAL A 39 3.89 -2.12 11.91
N ARG A 40 5.08 -1.91 12.48
CA ARG A 40 5.61 -0.59 12.80
C ARG A 40 5.81 0.25 11.54
N ASP A 41 6.39 -0.32 10.49
CA ASP A 41 6.70 0.42 9.27
C ASP A 41 5.46 0.72 8.45
N ILE A 42 4.48 -0.20 8.42
CA ILE A 42 3.17 0.03 7.81
C ILE A 42 2.43 1.16 8.54
N GLN A 43 2.38 1.13 9.87
CA GLN A 43 1.80 2.21 10.67
C GLN A 43 2.52 3.53 10.42
N PHE A 44 3.85 3.51 10.41
CA PHE A 44 4.65 4.70 10.15
C PHE A 44 4.33 5.28 8.77
N PHE A 45 4.23 4.45 7.73
CA PHE A 45 3.88 4.90 6.38
C PHE A 45 2.53 5.63 6.35
N TYR A 46 1.47 5.01 6.88
CA TYR A 46 0.13 5.61 6.85
C TYR A 46 -0.01 6.85 7.75
N ASN A 47 0.73 6.90 8.86
CA ASN A 47 0.71 8.06 9.76
C ASN A 47 1.53 9.26 9.25
N ASN A 48 2.60 9.01 8.48
CA ASN A 48 3.57 10.04 8.07
C ASN A 48 3.52 10.37 6.57
N THR A 49 2.62 9.74 5.82
CA THR A 49 2.43 10.00 4.39
C THR A 49 1.03 10.56 4.16
N PRO A 50 0.85 11.89 4.26
CA PRO A 50 -0.43 12.52 3.97
C PRO A 50 -0.94 12.12 2.57
N GLY A 51 -2.22 11.79 2.47
CA GLY A 51 -2.82 11.35 1.22
C GLY A 51 -2.60 9.87 0.87
N SER A 52 -1.95 9.09 1.74
CA SER A 52 -1.90 7.63 1.60
C SER A 52 -3.25 6.99 1.95
N ILE A 53 -3.71 6.06 1.13
CA ILE A 53 -4.96 5.32 1.31
C ILE A 53 -4.68 3.84 1.04
N GLY A 54 -5.00 2.98 2.01
CA GLY A 54 -4.87 1.54 1.88
C GLY A 54 -6.20 0.88 1.54
N PHE A 55 -6.15 -0.12 0.66
CA PHE A 55 -7.26 -1.03 0.37
C PHE A 55 -6.81 -2.46 0.58
N ILE A 56 -7.70 -3.29 1.10
CA ILE A 56 -7.50 -4.72 1.22
C ILE A 56 -8.67 -5.46 0.58
N SER A 57 -8.37 -6.67 0.10
CA SER A 57 -9.34 -7.63 -0.38
C SER A 57 -9.42 -8.79 0.61
N ILE A 58 -10.63 -9.11 1.07
CA ILE A 58 -10.89 -10.13 2.08
C ILE A 58 -11.66 -11.29 1.45
N GLU A 59 -11.20 -12.52 1.68
CA GLU A 59 -11.95 -13.73 1.38
C GLU A 59 -13.10 -13.91 2.40
N PRO A 60 -14.38 -13.89 2.00
CA PRO A 60 -15.49 -13.86 2.95
C PRO A 60 -15.62 -15.09 3.84
N LEU A 61 -15.12 -16.24 3.39
CA LEU A 61 -15.24 -17.50 4.13
C LEU A 61 -14.24 -17.63 5.27
N THR A 62 -13.03 -17.08 5.08
CA THR A 62 -11.94 -17.23 6.05
C THR A 62 -11.62 -15.93 6.79
N GLY A 63 -12.11 -14.80 6.28
CA GLY A 63 -11.74 -13.47 6.77
C GLY A 63 -10.28 -13.09 6.47
N LYS A 64 -9.58 -13.87 5.65
CA LYS A 64 -8.17 -13.63 5.32
C LYS A 64 -8.04 -12.54 4.27
N ILE A 65 -6.99 -11.73 4.43
CA ILE A 65 -6.54 -10.82 3.39
C ILE A 65 -5.94 -11.64 2.26
N ILE A 66 -6.40 -11.39 1.04
CA ILE A 66 -5.94 -12.04 -0.19
C ILE A 66 -5.39 -11.04 -1.21
N GLY A 67 -5.43 -9.74 -0.89
CA GLY A 67 -4.90 -8.69 -1.74
C GLY A 67 -4.79 -7.38 -0.98
N TYR A 68 -3.85 -6.54 -1.42
CA TYR A 68 -3.55 -5.24 -0.84
C TYR A 68 -3.17 -4.26 -1.95
N ALA A 69 -3.65 -3.03 -1.83
CA ALA A 69 -3.25 -1.92 -2.67
C ALA A 69 -3.06 -0.66 -1.82
N ALA A 70 -1.98 0.06 -2.05
CA ALA A 70 -1.76 1.38 -1.48
C ALA A 70 -1.85 2.43 -2.59
N LEU A 71 -2.65 3.46 -2.36
CA LEU A 71 -2.71 4.65 -3.20
C LEU A 71 -2.06 5.81 -2.44
N LEU A 72 -1.39 6.67 -3.19
CA LEU A 72 -0.91 7.95 -2.69
C LEU A 72 -1.55 9.04 -3.54
N THR A 73 -2.33 9.92 -2.92
CA THR A 73 -2.87 11.08 -3.61
C THR A 73 -1.77 12.14 -3.77
N GLY A 74 -1.62 12.66 -4.98
CA GLY A 74 -0.50 13.54 -5.32
C GLY A 74 0.70 12.76 -5.85
N GLY A 75 1.60 13.45 -6.53
CA GLY A 75 2.78 12.82 -7.10
C GLY A 75 3.69 12.30 -6.01
N ASN A 76 4.02 11.02 -6.08
CA ASN A 76 5.09 10.50 -5.25
C ASN A 76 6.38 11.27 -5.61
N ARG A 77 7.02 11.90 -4.63
CA ARG A 77 8.29 12.61 -4.85
C ARG A 77 9.36 11.74 -5.50
N TYR A 78 9.29 10.42 -5.28
CA TYR A 78 10.19 9.44 -5.88
C TYR A 78 9.90 9.18 -7.36
N ASP A 79 8.69 9.45 -7.84
CA ASP A 79 8.29 9.33 -9.24
C ASP A 79 8.51 10.63 -10.04
N ILE A 80 8.80 11.76 -9.38
CA ILE A 80 9.05 13.05 -10.05
C ILE A 80 10.14 12.93 -11.12
N ALA A 81 11.26 12.28 -10.79
CA ALA A 81 12.36 12.10 -11.72
C ALA A 81 11.96 11.25 -12.95
N ARG A 82 11.14 10.21 -12.73
CA ARG A 82 10.59 9.37 -13.80
C ARG A 82 9.57 10.13 -14.65
N TRP A 83 8.77 11.01 -14.06
CA TRP A 83 7.73 11.78 -14.77
C TRP A 83 8.29 12.96 -15.56
N GLN A 84 9.37 13.58 -15.09
CA GLN A 84 10.10 14.60 -15.84
C GLN A 84 10.63 14.06 -17.18
N GLN A 85 10.99 12.78 -17.26
CA GLN A 85 11.39 12.14 -18.53
C GLN A 85 10.26 12.11 -19.57
N TYR A 86 9.00 12.10 -19.11
CA TYR A 86 7.81 12.14 -19.96
C TYR A 86 7.26 13.56 -20.17
N GLN A 87 8.00 14.60 -19.77
CA GLN A 87 7.60 16.02 -19.87
C GLN A 87 6.31 16.36 -19.09
N PHE A 88 5.93 15.55 -18.11
CA PHE A 88 4.82 15.91 -17.23
C PHE A 88 5.25 17.01 -16.26
N SER A 89 4.50 18.12 -16.25
CA SER A 89 4.71 19.21 -15.32
C SER A 89 4.02 18.89 -13.99
N PHE A 90 4.80 18.73 -12.92
CA PHE A 90 4.24 18.59 -11.58
C PHE A 90 3.84 19.97 -11.05
N HIS A 91 2.62 20.11 -10.57
CA HIS A 91 2.22 21.21 -9.70
C HIS A 91 2.03 20.61 -8.32
N PRO A 92 2.95 20.85 -7.38
CA PRO A 92 2.75 20.43 -6.01
C PRO A 92 1.45 21.08 -5.53
N THR A 93 0.42 20.28 -5.27
CA THR A 93 -0.71 20.74 -4.47
C THR A 93 -0.16 20.95 -3.06
N THR A 94 0.18 22.19 -2.74
CA THR A 94 0.36 22.63 -1.35
C THR A 94 -0.96 22.38 -0.64
N VAL A 95 -0.92 21.51 0.38
CA VAL A 95 -1.96 21.40 1.39
C VAL A 95 -1.65 22.42 2.48
#